data_AF-A0A1X1FY91-F1
#
_entry.id   AF-A0A1X1FY91-F1
#
_cell.length_a   1.000
_cell.length_b   1.000
_cell.length_c   1.000
_cell.angle_alpha   90.00
_cell.angle_beta   90.00
_cell.angle_gamma   90.00
#
_symmetry.space_group_name_H-M   'P 1'
#
loop_
_entity.id
_entity.type
_entity.pdbx_description
1 polymer ?
#
loop_
_entity_poly.entity_id
_entity_poly.type
_entity_poly.pdbx_seq_one_letter_code
_entity_poly.pdbx_strand_id
1 'polypeptide(L)'
;MGLSTLERSFRALIYANLLSADANQQSIFYQRLKAEISNVLLNQDLHYLSKEQDTTGSSSQYGWVHAFAHGADLLTEVVCHPDFPKNRAHEVFDVLGQLFKRITIRFTNDEDWRLARVIYEPILQGKLEQEQVASWIKTVDFPIEEREDFYKFSNFRSCLLEVYVQLDQRNSLQDDLKQAIQSFQYQGLAVIFIKIMKQ
;
A
#
# COMPACT_ATOMS: atom_id res chain seq x y z
N MET A 1 -11.69 -4.99 20.07
CA MET A 1 -11.98 -3.92 19.11
C MET A 1 -12.58 -2.74 19.86
N GLY A 2 -11.97 -1.56 19.77
CA GLY A 2 -12.45 -0.37 20.45
C GLY A 2 -12.91 0.70 19.47
N LEU A 3 -13.73 1.62 19.96
CA LEU A 3 -14.07 2.89 19.28
C LEU A 3 -12.83 3.60 18.71
N SER A 4 -11.67 3.45 19.37
CA SER A 4 -10.42 4.08 18.96
C SER A 4 -9.91 3.64 17.58
N THR A 5 -10.08 2.39 17.16
CA THR A 5 -9.63 1.95 15.81
C THR A 5 -10.53 2.55 14.74
N LEU A 6 -11.84 2.56 14.95
CA LEU A 6 -12.80 3.18 14.04
C LEU A 6 -12.49 4.67 13.86
N GLU A 7 -12.26 5.41 14.95
CA GLU A 7 -11.91 6.82 14.88
C GLU A 7 -10.64 7.07 14.06
N ARG A 8 -9.57 6.28 14.30
CA ARG A 8 -8.32 6.42 13.54
C ARG A 8 -8.51 6.08 12.06
N SER A 9 -9.20 4.98 11.77
CA SER A 9 -9.47 4.50 10.42
C SER A 9 -10.30 5.50 9.61
N PHE A 10 -11.41 5.98 10.17
CA PHE A 10 -12.27 6.94 9.47
C PHE A 10 -11.64 8.33 9.39
N ARG A 11 -10.80 8.72 10.35
CA ARG A 11 -9.97 9.91 10.21
C ARG A 11 -9.02 9.80 9.03
N ALA A 12 -8.37 8.64 8.85
CA ALA A 12 -7.51 8.40 7.70
C ALA A 12 -8.27 8.53 6.37
N LEU A 13 -9.49 7.95 6.30
CA LEU A 13 -10.36 8.10 5.14
C LEU A 13 -10.74 9.56 4.87
N ILE A 14 -11.10 10.33 5.90
CA ILE A 14 -11.44 11.76 5.75
C ILE A 14 -10.23 12.53 5.21
N TYR A 15 -9.04 12.29 5.75
CA TYR A 15 -7.82 12.95 5.30
C TYR A 15 -7.47 12.60 3.85
N ALA A 16 -7.66 11.34 3.45
CA ALA A 16 -7.52 10.93 2.06
C ALA A 16 -8.45 11.75 1.15
N ASN A 17 -9.74 11.85 1.50
CA ASN A 17 -10.71 12.63 0.72
C ASN A 17 -10.37 14.12 0.65
N LEU A 18 -9.85 14.71 1.74
CA LEU A 18 -9.42 16.11 1.76
C LEU A 18 -8.23 16.34 0.83
N LEU A 19 -7.20 15.50 0.90
CA LEU A 19 -6.03 15.58 0.01
C LEU A 19 -6.41 15.36 -1.45
N SER A 20 -7.29 14.39 -1.72
CA SER A 20 -7.80 14.12 -3.07
C SER A 20 -8.53 15.32 -3.65
N ALA A 21 -9.42 15.94 -2.86
CA ALA A 21 -10.16 17.12 -3.26
C ALA A 21 -9.27 18.37 -3.43
N ASP A 22 -8.19 18.49 -2.65
CA ASP A 22 -7.24 19.60 -2.73
C ASP A 22 -6.28 19.48 -3.93
N ALA A 23 -5.91 18.24 -4.30
CA ALA A 23 -5.05 17.94 -5.44
C ALA A 23 -5.76 18.00 -6.80
N ASN A 24 -7.08 17.79 -6.84
CA ASN A 24 -7.84 17.69 -8.07
C ASN A 24 -8.20 19.06 -8.67
N GLN A 25 -7.65 19.40 -9.84
CA GLN A 25 -7.91 20.66 -10.56
C GLN A 25 -9.38 20.92 -10.91
N GLN A 26 -10.22 19.88 -10.98
CA GLN A 26 -11.65 20.00 -11.26
C GLN A 26 -12.49 20.20 -9.99
N SER A 27 -11.89 20.06 -8.81
CA SER A 27 -12.55 20.22 -7.52
C SER A 27 -12.78 21.70 -7.21
N ILE A 28 -13.94 22.03 -6.65
CA ILE A 28 -14.18 23.37 -6.06
C ILE A 28 -13.26 23.65 -4.86
N PHE A 29 -12.68 22.58 -4.29
CA PHE A 29 -11.72 22.60 -3.19
C PHE A 29 -10.25 22.54 -3.65
N TYR A 30 -9.97 22.63 -4.96
CA TYR A 30 -8.59 22.63 -5.47
C TYR A 30 -7.74 23.72 -4.82
N GLN A 31 -6.62 23.33 -4.21
CA GLN A 31 -5.65 24.22 -3.55
C GLN A 31 -6.32 25.17 -2.53
N ARG A 32 -7.31 24.67 -1.79
CA ARG A 32 -8.02 25.41 -0.73
C ARG A 32 -7.54 25.05 0.67
N LEU A 33 -6.85 23.92 0.83
CA LEU A 33 -6.30 23.51 2.10
C LEU A 33 -5.17 24.47 2.49
N LYS A 34 -5.16 24.93 3.75
CA LYS A 34 -4.07 25.80 4.23
C LYS A 34 -2.75 25.02 4.19
N ALA A 35 -1.68 25.67 3.76
CA ALA A 35 -0.35 25.05 3.66
C ALA A 35 0.11 24.39 4.97
N GLU A 36 -0.21 24.98 6.13
CA GLU A 36 0.08 24.39 7.45
C GLU A 36 -0.60 23.03 7.66
N ILE A 37 -1.88 22.93 7.27
CA ILE A 37 -2.65 21.68 7.38
C ILE A 37 -2.10 20.68 6.36
N SER A 38 -1.87 21.10 5.12
CA SER A 38 -1.33 20.22 4.06
C SER A 38 0.00 19.63 4.48
N ASN A 39 0.91 20.46 5.00
CA ASN A 39 2.19 19.99 5.53
C ASN A 39 2.04 18.99 6.69
N VAL A 40 1.07 19.18 7.59
CA VAL A 40 0.82 18.20 8.65
C VAL A 40 0.34 16.87 8.06
N LEU A 41 -0.63 16.89 7.15
CA LEU A 41 -1.16 15.68 6.53
C LEU A 41 -0.05 14.95 5.75
N LEU A 42 0.65 15.65 4.84
CA LEU A 42 1.69 15.05 4.00
C LEU A 42 2.88 14.47 4.79
N ASN A 43 3.19 15.01 5.98
CA ASN A 43 4.31 14.52 6.79
C ASN A 43 3.90 13.48 7.84
N GLN A 44 2.79 13.69 8.54
CA GLN A 44 2.40 12.79 9.64
C GLN A 44 1.65 11.57 9.13
N ASP A 45 0.79 11.75 8.14
CA ASP A 45 -0.10 10.70 7.68
C ASP A 45 0.60 9.67 6.79
N LEU A 46 1.73 10.05 6.19
CA LEU A 46 2.68 9.12 5.56
C LEU A 46 2.99 7.91 6.47
N HIS A 47 3.05 8.13 7.78
CA HIS A 47 3.41 7.11 8.77
C HIS A 47 2.22 6.49 9.50
N TYR A 48 0.98 6.74 9.06
CA TYR A 48 -0.20 6.09 9.66
C TYR A 48 -0.07 4.56 9.59
N LEU A 49 0.24 4.03 8.40
CA LEU A 49 0.37 2.58 8.15
C LEU A 49 1.57 1.94 8.88
N SER A 50 2.62 2.70 9.18
CA SER A 50 3.73 2.22 10.00
C SER A 50 3.31 1.96 11.46
N LYS A 51 2.27 2.66 11.94
CA LYS A 51 1.83 2.64 13.34
C LYS A 51 0.58 1.80 13.58
N GLU A 52 -0.32 1.69 12.59
CA GLU A 52 -1.57 0.96 12.76
C GLU A 52 -1.32 -0.53 12.96
N GLN A 53 -1.93 -1.13 14.00
CA GLN A 53 -1.75 -2.53 14.38
C GLN A 53 -3.04 -3.33 14.21
N ASP A 54 -4.19 -2.65 14.18
CA ASP A 54 -5.48 -3.32 14.14
C ASP A 54 -5.83 -3.73 12.70
N THR A 55 -5.68 -5.01 12.40
CA THR A 55 -5.92 -5.58 11.08
C THR A 55 -7.39 -5.94 10.84
N THR A 56 -8.31 -5.46 11.69
CA THR A 56 -9.74 -5.71 11.51
C THR A 56 -10.23 -4.99 10.24
N GLY A 57 -10.64 -5.76 9.24
CA GLY A 57 -11.37 -5.21 8.10
C GLY A 57 -12.85 -5.03 8.39
N SER A 58 -13.55 -6.06 8.89
CA SER A 58 -14.98 -5.96 9.23
C SER A 58 -15.28 -6.41 10.67
N SER A 59 -16.34 -5.83 11.23
CA SER A 59 -16.87 -6.13 12.56
C SER A 59 -18.38 -6.36 12.46
N SER A 60 -18.88 -7.40 13.12
CA SER A 60 -20.33 -7.64 13.19
C SER A 60 -21.09 -6.52 13.91
N GLN A 61 -20.43 -5.79 14.81
CA GLN A 61 -21.03 -4.70 15.57
C GLN A 61 -21.01 -3.37 14.82
N TYR A 62 -19.92 -3.08 14.11
CA TYR A 62 -19.65 -1.74 13.55
C TYR A 62 -19.61 -1.70 12.02
N GLY A 63 -19.71 -2.85 11.34
CA GLY A 63 -19.53 -2.94 9.89
C GLY A 63 -18.06 -2.83 9.48
N TRP A 64 -17.79 -2.13 8.39
CA TRP A 64 -16.44 -1.96 7.85
C TRP A 64 -15.58 -1.07 8.76
N VAL A 65 -14.52 -1.66 9.30
CA VAL A 65 -13.49 -0.97 10.09
C VAL A 65 -12.36 -0.49 9.17
N HIS A 66 -11.82 -1.36 8.31
CA HIS A 66 -10.93 -1.01 7.20
C HIS A 66 -9.70 -0.16 7.57
N ALA A 67 -9.09 -0.36 8.75
CA ALA A 67 -7.98 0.49 9.19
C ALA A 67 -6.81 0.52 8.19
N PHE A 68 -6.38 -0.65 7.69
CA PHE A 68 -5.33 -0.73 6.66
C PHE A 68 -5.80 -0.24 5.29
N ALA A 69 -7.04 -0.52 4.90
CA ALA A 69 -7.62 -0.07 3.65
C ALA A 69 -7.70 1.47 3.58
N HIS A 70 -8.21 2.14 4.61
CA HIS A 70 -8.25 3.60 4.68
C HIS A 70 -6.85 4.22 4.84
N GLY A 71 -5.94 3.54 5.54
CA GLY A 71 -4.54 3.93 5.58
C GLY A 71 -3.85 3.89 4.21
N ALA A 72 -4.17 2.89 3.40
CA ALA A 72 -3.68 2.78 2.03
C ALA A 72 -4.26 3.87 1.12
N ASP A 73 -5.55 4.20 1.27
CA ASP A 73 -6.16 5.33 0.57
C ASP A 73 -5.44 6.63 0.94
N LEU A 74 -5.24 6.90 2.23
CA LEU A 74 -4.53 8.08 2.71
C LEU A 74 -3.10 8.17 2.15
N LEU A 75 -2.33 7.08 2.23
CA LEU A 75 -0.97 7.06 1.72
C LEU A 75 -0.93 7.28 0.20
N THR A 76 -1.90 6.74 -0.55
CA THR A 76 -2.02 6.97 -1.99
C THR A 76 -2.19 8.47 -2.27
N GLU A 77 -3.13 9.13 -1.58
CA GLU A 77 -3.39 10.56 -1.78
C GLU A 77 -2.20 11.43 -1.34
N VAL A 78 -1.49 11.06 -0.26
CA VAL A 78 -0.25 11.73 0.16
C VAL A 78 0.80 11.67 -0.95
N VAL A 79 1.09 10.50 -1.51
CA VAL A 79 2.17 10.32 -2.50
C VAL A 79 1.81 10.97 -3.84
N CYS A 80 0.54 10.92 -4.24
CA CYS A 80 0.04 11.54 -5.46
C CYS A 80 -0.08 13.07 -5.34
N HIS A 81 -0.17 13.63 -4.13
CA HIS A 81 -0.38 15.06 -3.93
C HIS A 81 0.67 15.91 -4.67
N PRO A 82 0.28 17.01 -5.36
CA PRO A 82 1.21 17.89 -6.08
C PRO A 82 2.38 18.36 -5.22
N ASP A 83 2.10 18.72 -3.96
CA ASP A 83 3.09 19.24 -3.00
C ASP A 83 3.93 18.16 -2.33
N PHE A 84 3.63 16.87 -2.54
CA PHE A 84 4.50 15.80 -2.06
C PHE A 84 5.72 15.66 -2.96
N PRO A 85 6.94 15.81 -2.43
CA PRO A 85 8.14 15.90 -3.24
C PRO A 85 8.64 14.52 -3.67
N LYS A 86 8.97 14.38 -4.97
CA LYS A 86 9.38 13.10 -5.57
C LYS A 86 10.60 12.44 -4.90
N ASN A 87 11.51 13.23 -4.32
CA ASN A 87 12.70 12.68 -3.63
C ASN A 87 12.36 11.90 -2.35
N ARG A 88 11.11 11.99 -1.85
CA ARG A 88 10.60 11.24 -0.70
C ARG A 88 9.92 9.92 -1.07
N ALA A 89 9.93 9.53 -2.35
CA ALA A 89 9.36 8.26 -2.81
C ALA A 89 9.90 7.03 -2.05
N HIS A 90 11.16 7.08 -1.60
CA HIS A 90 11.78 6.00 -0.82
C HIS A 90 11.06 5.74 0.52
N GLU A 91 10.46 6.76 1.15
CA GLU A 91 9.72 6.59 2.41
C GLU A 91 8.48 5.72 2.22
N VAL A 92 7.90 5.71 1.01
CA VAL A 92 6.76 4.83 0.66
C VAL A 92 7.18 3.36 0.70
N PHE A 93 8.37 3.05 0.18
CA PHE A 93 8.93 1.70 0.19
C PHE A 93 9.24 1.23 1.61
N ASP A 94 9.74 2.13 2.47
CA ASP A 94 9.97 1.83 3.88
C ASP A 94 8.66 1.50 4.60
N VAL A 95 7.61 2.32 4.39
CA VAL A 95 6.29 2.09 4.99
C VAL A 95 5.70 0.76 4.54
N LEU A 96 5.67 0.49 3.23
CA LEU A 96 5.10 -0.75 2.69
C LEU A 96 5.92 -1.98 3.08
N GLY A 97 7.25 -1.89 3.00
CA GLY A 97 8.15 -2.99 3.37
C GLY A 97 8.00 -3.39 4.85
N GLN A 98 7.97 -2.40 5.75
CA GLN A 98 7.72 -2.65 7.17
C GLN A 98 6.31 -3.20 7.42
N LEU A 99 5.29 -2.68 6.72
CA LEU A 99 3.92 -3.16 6.84
C LEU A 99 3.85 -4.64 6.47
N PHE A 100 4.25 -5.04 5.27
CA PHE A 100 4.08 -6.43 4.83
C PHE A 100 4.91 -7.41 5.68
N LYS A 101 6.07 -7.00 6.21
CA LYS A 101 6.87 -7.83 7.12
C LYS A 101 6.24 -8.00 8.51
N ARG A 102 5.43 -7.05 8.95
CA ARG A 102 4.81 -7.03 10.29
C ARG A 102 3.46 -7.77 10.35
N ILE A 103 2.70 -7.80 9.26
CA ILE A 103 1.32 -8.33 9.27
C ILE A 103 1.32 -9.86 9.23
N THR A 104 0.90 -10.47 10.34
CA THR A 104 0.89 -11.93 10.53
C THR A 104 -0.46 -12.58 10.20
N ILE A 105 -1.38 -11.86 9.55
CA ILE A 105 -2.66 -12.41 9.07
C ILE A 105 -2.79 -12.27 7.55
N ARG A 106 -3.62 -13.10 6.92
CA ARG A 106 -4.04 -12.88 5.52
C ARG A 106 -5.09 -11.77 5.50
N PHE A 107 -4.89 -10.74 4.68
CA PHE A 107 -5.94 -9.74 4.42
C PHE A 107 -7.12 -10.38 3.71
N THR A 108 -8.35 -9.99 4.04
CA THR A 108 -9.58 -10.63 3.52
C THR A 108 -10.65 -9.63 3.09
N ASN A 109 -10.40 -8.33 3.17
CA ASN A 109 -11.37 -7.26 2.89
C ASN A 109 -10.71 -6.19 2.00
N ASP A 110 -10.03 -6.65 0.94
CA ASP A 110 -9.37 -5.83 -0.09
C ASP A 110 -8.26 -4.89 0.41
N GLU A 111 -7.71 -5.12 1.60
CA GLU A 111 -6.66 -4.26 2.15
C GLU A 111 -5.38 -4.30 1.28
N ASP A 112 -4.99 -5.48 0.80
CA ASP A 112 -3.85 -5.67 -0.12
C ASP A 112 -4.08 -5.03 -1.50
N TRP A 113 -5.31 -5.04 -2.00
CA TRP A 113 -5.66 -4.38 -3.26
C TRP A 113 -5.63 -2.86 -3.12
N ARG A 114 -6.08 -2.33 -1.98
CA ARG A 114 -5.93 -0.90 -1.69
C ARG A 114 -4.48 -0.49 -1.46
N LEU A 115 -3.67 -1.34 -0.81
CA LEU A 115 -2.23 -1.11 -0.68
C LEU A 115 -1.52 -1.07 -2.04
N ALA A 116 -2.00 -1.81 -3.05
CA ALA A 116 -1.45 -1.74 -4.40
C ALA A 116 -1.61 -0.34 -5.04
N ARG A 117 -2.68 0.40 -4.69
CA ARG A 117 -2.93 1.78 -5.17
C ARG A 117 -1.78 2.71 -4.84
N VAL A 118 -1.15 2.51 -3.68
CA VAL A 118 0.02 3.28 -3.21
C VAL A 118 1.19 3.18 -4.18
N ILE A 119 1.24 2.14 -5.02
CA ILE A 119 2.29 1.93 -6.02
C ILE A 119 1.81 2.38 -7.39
N TYR A 120 0.69 1.83 -7.88
CA TYR A 120 0.33 2.04 -9.28
C TYR A 120 -0.24 3.44 -9.57
N GLU A 121 -0.94 4.10 -8.63
CA GLU A 121 -1.46 5.45 -8.86
C GLU A 121 -0.32 6.47 -8.99
N PRO A 122 0.68 6.51 -8.08
CA PRO A 122 1.85 7.36 -8.27
C PRO A 122 2.63 7.08 -9.57
N ILE A 123 2.73 5.82 -10.01
CA ILE A 123 3.35 5.48 -11.30
C ILE A 123 2.58 6.13 -12.45
N LEU A 124 1.26 5.97 -12.49
CA LEU A 124 0.40 6.51 -13.55
C LEU A 124 0.43 8.05 -13.58
N GLN A 125 0.69 8.69 -12.43
CA GLN A 125 0.82 10.15 -12.32
C GLN A 125 2.27 10.64 -12.52
N GLY A 126 3.22 9.75 -12.82
CA GLY A 126 4.64 10.09 -12.97
C GLY A 126 5.29 10.61 -11.68
N LYS A 127 4.74 10.24 -10.52
CA LYS A 127 5.25 10.55 -9.18
C LYS A 127 6.22 9.48 -8.66
N LEU A 128 6.16 8.28 -9.21
CA LEU A 128 6.99 7.13 -8.84
C LEU A 128 7.54 6.43 -10.09
N GLU A 129 8.84 6.22 -10.15
CA GLU A 129 9.48 5.55 -11.30
C GLU A 129 9.41 4.03 -11.14
N GLN A 130 9.10 3.30 -12.23
CA GLN A 130 8.92 1.85 -12.18
C GLN A 130 10.24 1.11 -11.90
N GLU A 131 11.37 1.66 -12.34
CA GLU A 131 12.70 1.11 -12.07
C GLU A 131 13.02 1.11 -10.57
N GLN A 132 12.55 2.13 -9.84
CA GLN A 132 12.69 2.19 -8.38
C GLN A 132 11.86 1.09 -7.71
N VAL A 133 10.62 0.88 -8.16
CA VAL A 133 9.75 -0.18 -7.65
C VAL A 133 10.32 -1.56 -7.96
N ALA A 134 10.79 -1.79 -9.19
CA ALA A 134 11.42 -3.03 -9.61
C ALA A 134 12.67 -3.34 -8.78
N SER A 135 13.48 -2.32 -8.50
CA SER A 135 14.66 -2.45 -7.64
C SER A 135 14.26 -2.78 -6.20
N TRP A 136 13.27 -2.07 -5.64
CA TRP A 136 12.79 -2.32 -4.29
C TRP A 136 12.24 -3.75 -4.12
N ILE A 137 11.42 -4.25 -5.06
CA ILE A 137 10.89 -5.63 -5.02
C ILE A 137 12.01 -6.66 -4.88
N LYS A 138 13.15 -6.46 -5.55
CA LYS A 138 14.32 -7.35 -5.47
C LYS A 138 15.04 -7.31 -4.11
N THR A 139 14.83 -6.26 -3.32
CA THR A 139 15.43 -6.12 -1.97
C THR A 139 14.56 -6.71 -0.86
N VAL A 140 13.26 -6.91 -1.11
CA VAL A 140 12.32 -7.40 -0.11
C VAL A 140 12.25 -8.92 -0.16
N ASP A 141 12.50 -9.55 0.99
CA ASP A 141 12.42 -10.98 1.20
C ASP A 141 11.32 -11.37 2.19
N PHE A 142 10.74 -12.55 1.97
CA PHE A 142 9.75 -13.18 2.85
C PHE A 142 10.10 -14.66 3.01
N PRO A 143 11.09 -15.00 3.86
CA PRO A 143 11.43 -16.39 4.14
C PRO A 143 10.21 -17.12 4.71
N ILE A 144 9.85 -18.29 4.16
CA ILE A 144 8.65 -19.04 4.57
C ILE A 144 9.06 -20.18 5.50
N GLU A 145 9.04 -19.91 6.80
CA GLU A 145 9.30 -20.92 7.83
C GLU A 145 7.98 -21.37 8.47
N GLU A 146 7.14 -20.42 8.86
CA GLU A 146 5.88 -20.67 9.51
C GLU A 146 4.67 -20.24 8.66
N ARG A 147 3.47 -20.62 9.12
CA ARG A 147 2.22 -20.24 8.45
C ARG A 147 2.05 -18.72 8.32
N GLU A 148 2.47 -17.98 9.34
CA GLU A 148 2.39 -16.51 9.34
C GLU A 148 3.31 -15.88 8.30
N ASP A 149 4.46 -16.49 8.02
CA ASP A 149 5.37 -16.00 6.98
C ASP A 149 4.78 -16.19 5.58
N PHE A 150 4.06 -17.29 5.38
CA PHE A 150 3.26 -17.47 4.17
C PHE A 150 2.21 -16.36 4.01
N TYR A 151 1.60 -15.88 5.09
CA TYR A 151 0.65 -14.77 5.01
C TYR A 151 1.32 -13.46 4.61
N LYS A 152 2.47 -13.12 5.20
CA LYS A 152 3.28 -11.95 4.81
C LYS A 152 3.62 -12.00 3.32
N PHE A 153 4.19 -13.13 2.86
CA PHE A 153 4.50 -13.38 1.45
C PHE A 153 3.25 -13.24 0.56
N SER A 154 2.14 -13.88 0.94
CA SER A 154 0.92 -13.94 0.14
C SER A 154 0.22 -12.58 0.03
N ASN A 155 0.20 -11.78 1.10
CA ASN A 155 -0.31 -10.41 1.08
C ASN A 155 0.50 -9.54 0.12
N PHE A 156 1.84 -9.57 0.22
CA PHE A 156 2.69 -8.80 -0.67
C PHE A 156 2.58 -9.26 -2.12
N ARG A 157 2.56 -10.58 -2.37
CA ARG A 157 2.32 -11.15 -3.71
C ARG A 157 0.99 -10.67 -4.30
N SER A 158 -0.07 -10.66 -3.50
CA SER A 158 -1.41 -10.25 -3.97
C SER A 158 -1.45 -8.75 -4.29
N CYS A 159 -0.79 -7.92 -3.48
CA CYS A 159 -0.58 -6.50 -3.77
C CYS A 159 0.17 -6.30 -5.10
N LEU A 160 1.28 -7.02 -5.34
CA LEU A 160 2.04 -6.91 -6.59
C LEU A 160 1.27 -7.40 -7.82
N LEU A 161 0.42 -8.43 -7.67
CA LEU A 161 -0.46 -8.88 -8.76
C LEU A 161 -1.47 -7.80 -9.14
N GLU A 162 -2.02 -7.08 -8.17
CA GLU A 162 -2.92 -5.96 -8.45
C GLU A 162 -2.17 -4.81 -9.14
N VAL A 163 -0.94 -4.48 -8.71
CA VAL A 163 -0.09 -3.52 -9.44
C VAL A 163 0.12 -3.93 -10.89
N TYR A 164 0.45 -5.21 -11.13
CA TYR A 164 0.60 -5.75 -12.48
C TYR A 164 -0.66 -5.51 -13.31
N VAL A 165 -1.82 -5.96 -12.81
CA VAL A 165 -3.08 -5.91 -13.55
C VAL A 165 -3.47 -4.47 -13.87
N GLN A 166 -3.36 -3.57 -12.90
CA GLN A 166 -3.75 -2.17 -13.09
C GLN A 166 -2.86 -1.44 -14.10
N LEU A 167 -1.54 -1.68 -14.09
CA LEU A 167 -0.62 -1.08 -15.05
C LEU A 167 -0.73 -1.70 -16.45
N ASP A 168 -0.87 -3.02 -16.53
CA ASP A 168 -1.00 -3.76 -17.80
C ASP A 168 -2.28 -3.36 -18.55
N GLN A 169 -3.42 -3.30 -17.84
CA GLN A 169 -4.70 -2.84 -18.41
C GLN A 169 -4.66 -1.41 -18.95
N ARG A 170 -3.74 -0.58 -18.44
CA ARG A 170 -3.53 0.81 -18.88
C ARG A 170 -2.38 0.94 -19.89
N ASN A 171 -1.83 -0.18 -20.39
CA ASN A 171 -0.67 -0.21 -21.28
C ASN A 171 0.52 0.60 -20.74
N SER A 172 0.69 0.62 -19.42
CA SER A 172 1.69 1.44 -18.72
C SER A 172 2.77 0.60 -18.04
N LEU A 173 2.65 -0.74 -18.04
CA LEU A 173 3.61 -1.63 -17.39
C LEU A 173 4.90 -1.78 -18.21
N GLN A 174 6.05 -1.43 -17.61
CA GLN A 174 7.37 -1.62 -18.21
C GLN A 174 7.92 -3.04 -17.98
N ASP A 175 8.77 -3.49 -18.89
CA ASP A 175 9.33 -4.85 -18.87
C ASP A 175 10.12 -5.18 -17.59
N ASP A 176 10.90 -4.23 -17.06
CA ASP A 176 11.70 -4.46 -15.86
C ASP A 176 10.82 -4.69 -14.61
N LEU A 177 9.76 -3.90 -14.44
CA LEU A 177 8.81 -4.07 -13.36
C LEU A 177 8.00 -5.35 -13.53
N LYS A 178 7.58 -5.64 -14.77
CA LYS A 178 6.91 -6.90 -15.12
C LYS A 178 7.75 -8.11 -14.71
N GLN A 179 9.03 -8.14 -15.09
CA GLN A 179 9.95 -9.22 -14.74
C GLN A 179 10.18 -9.31 -13.22
N ALA A 180 10.28 -8.18 -12.52
CA ALA A 180 10.44 -8.17 -11.06
C ALA A 180 9.24 -8.80 -10.35
N ILE A 181 8.01 -8.44 -10.74
CA ILE A 181 6.77 -8.99 -10.17
C ILE A 181 6.66 -10.49 -10.48
N GLN A 182 6.88 -10.89 -11.74
CA GLN A 182 6.83 -12.29 -12.15
C GLN A 182 7.87 -13.14 -11.40
N SER A 183 9.10 -12.65 -11.25
CA SER A 183 10.17 -13.36 -10.54
C SER A 183 9.82 -13.58 -9.06
N PHE A 184 9.24 -12.57 -8.40
CA PHE A 184 8.79 -12.67 -7.01
C PHE A 184 7.71 -13.76 -6.84
N GLN A 185 6.78 -13.88 -7.79
CA GLN A 185 5.72 -14.89 -7.77
C GLN A 185 6.26 -16.32 -7.73
N TYR A 186 7.35 -16.61 -8.45
CA TYR A 186 7.94 -17.96 -8.53
C TYR A 186 8.78 -18.33 -7.31
N GLN A 187 9.43 -17.36 -6.65
CA GLN A 187 10.29 -17.62 -5.50
C GLN A 187 9.55 -18.32 -4.34
N GLY A 188 8.34 -17.86 -3.99
CA GLY A 188 7.58 -18.49 -2.90
C GLY A 188 7.05 -19.89 -3.22
N LEU A 189 6.74 -20.18 -4.49
CA LEU A 189 6.27 -21.51 -4.90
C LEU A 189 7.37 -22.56 -4.77
N ALA A 190 8.60 -22.23 -5.15
CA ALA A 190 9.74 -23.15 -5.04
C ALA A 190 10.01 -23.55 -3.58
N VAL A 191 9.92 -22.61 -2.63
CA VAL A 191 10.15 -22.86 -1.20
C VAL A 191 9.10 -23.82 -0.62
N ILE A 192 7.82 -23.63 -0.96
CA ILE A 192 6.72 -24.48 -0.48
C ILE A 192 6.87 -25.90 -1.03
N PHE A 193 7.15 -26.05 -2.33
CA PHE A 193 7.36 -27.35 -2.96
C PHE A 193 8.54 -28.11 -2.34
N ILE A 194 9.66 -27.44 -2.07
CA ILE A 194 10.83 -28.06 -1.42
C ILE A 194 10.49 -28.55 -0.01
N LYS A 195 9.65 -27.83 0.75
CA LYS A 195 9.31 -28.19 2.12
C LYS A 195 8.32 -29.37 2.18
N ILE A 196 7.36 -29.44 1.26
CA ILE A 196 6.44 -30.57 1.11
C ILE A 196 7.20 -31.84 0.69
N MET A 197 8.19 -31.73 -0.19
CA MET A 197 9.00 -32.87 -0.66
C MET A 197 10.00 -33.41 0.37
N LYS A 198 10.17 -32.75 1.52
CA LYS A 198 11.10 -33.14 2.60
C LYS A 198 10.39 -33.72 3.84
N GLN A 199 9.06 -33.87 3.80
CA GLN A 199 8.26 -34.60 4.79
C GLN A 199 7.89 -35.99 4.24
#